data_AF-C0BYJ0-F1
#
_entry.id   AF-C0BYJ0-F1
#
_cell.length_a   1.000
_cell.length_b   1.000
_cell.length_c   1.000
_cell.angle_alpha   90.00
_cell.angle_beta   90.00
_cell.angle_gamma   90.00
#
_symmetry.space_group_name_H-M   'P 1'
#
loop_
_entity.id
_entity.type
_entity.pdbx_description
1 polymer ?
#
loop_
_entity_poly.entity_id
_entity_poly.type
_entity_poly.pdbx_seq_one_letter_code
_entity_poly.pdbx_strand_id
1 'polypeptide(L)'
;MKRYIPEDVNIFFEESNLELVYEEKKLLKLVYELIVSIEANIPMSGGNFDTYEGCCIIWARNIVTYAKEAYNNAQIGSFISFAMMQRCIVENYVCACFIKRYKEEKLWKKWFLSSMTSTSNLMKKLTGRVDKYEQFQIDIDELYHESDISAECDLNSAYGWTSEIIKKKKPTFFDLCEYIDKSIYNDYRWLCDFSHGVNAINKVYRFTFVHSYINLLTNFVLYLQRSFEELLDDIEDQSYWKQKQIFWDAMIEWEIEFN
;
A
#
# COMPACT_ATOMS: atom_id res chain seq x y z
N MET A 1 -11.92 10.37 -23.52
CA MET A 1 -11.03 10.84 -22.43
C MET A 1 -9.99 11.76 -23.08
N LYS A 2 -9.94 13.05 -22.73
CA LYS A 2 -8.89 13.95 -23.25
C LYS A 2 -7.55 13.49 -22.65
N ARG A 3 -6.54 13.25 -23.49
CA ARG A 3 -5.17 13.00 -23.01
C ARG A 3 -4.59 14.34 -22.57
N TYR A 4 -4.37 14.48 -21.27
CA TYR A 4 -3.73 15.67 -20.67
C TYR A 4 -2.21 15.50 -20.55
N ILE A 5 -1.63 14.53 -21.27
CA ILE A 5 -0.18 14.37 -21.34
C ILE A 5 0.32 15.42 -22.34
N PRO A 6 1.18 16.37 -21.93
CA PRO A 6 1.78 17.32 -22.86
C PRO A 6 2.47 16.59 -24.02
N GLU A 7 2.41 17.14 -25.22
CA GLU A 7 2.97 16.49 -26.42
C GLU A 7 4.51 16.40 -26.38
N ASP A 8 5.16 17.19 -25.52
CA ASP A 8 6.62 17.28 -25.36
C ASP A 8 7.12 16.78 -23.99
N VAL A 9 6.60 15.66 -23.49
CA VAL A 9 7.08 15.08 -22.21
C VAL A 9 8.36 14.28 -22.45
N ASN A 10 9.47 14.79 -21.92
CA ASN A 10 10.68 14.00 -21.69
C ASN A 10 10.53 13.21 -20.40
N ILE A 11 10.62 11.88 -20.48
CA ILE A 11 10.55 10.97 -19.33
C ILE A 11 11.96 10.50 -18.99
N PHE A 12 12.33 10.56 -17.71
CA PHE A 12 13.55 9.93 -17.22
C PHE A 12 13.32 8.43 -17.03
N PHE A 13 14.23 7.63 -17.58
CA PHE A 13 14.26 6.17 -17.43
C PHE A 13 15.70 5.68 -17.25
N GLU A 14 15.86 4.51 -16.65
CA GLU A 14 17.16 3.83 -16.54
C GLU A 14 17.27 2.78 -17.66
N GLU A 15 18.10 3.04 -18.66
CA GLU A 15 18.24 2.19 -19.86
C GLU A 15 18.54 0.72 -19.52
N SER A 16 19.42 0.47 -18.54
CA SER A 16 19.75 -0.88 -18.10
C SER A 16 18.55 -1.64 -17.52
N ASN A 17 17.62 -0.94 -16.88
CA ASN A 17 16.41 -1.55 -16.34
C ASN A 17 15.37 -1.77 -17.44
N LEU A 18 15.36 -0.95 -18.49
CA LEU A 18 14.43 -1.11 -19.61
C LEU A 18 14.69 -2.38 -20.41
N GLU A 19 15.94 -2.83 -20.51
CA GLU A 19 16.27 -4.12 -21.12
C GLU A 19 15.56 -5.26 -20.39
N LEU A 20 15.66 -5.29 -19.05
CA LEU A 20 14.96 -6.26 -18.20
C LEU A 20 13.43 -6.18 -18.37
N VAL A 21 12.88 -4.97 -18.40
CA VAL A 21 11.43 -4.75 -18.63
C VAL A 21 11.01 -5.29 -19.99
N TYR A 22 11.84 -5.12 -21.02
CA TYR A 22 11.54 -5.57 -22.37
C TYR A 22 11.58 -7.10 -22.49
N GLU A 23 12.59 -7.73 -21.88
CA GLU A 23 12.75 -9.19 -21.83
C GLU A 23 11.56 -9.82 -21.10
N GLU A 24 11.19 -9.26 -19.95
CA GLU A 24 10.15 -9.80 -19.05
C GLU A 24 8.77 -9.13 -19.23
N LYS A 25 8.54 -8.49 -20.39
CA LYS A 25 7.30 -7.73 -20.68
C LYS A 25 6.01 -8.55 -20.55
N LYS A 26 6.10 -9.88 -20.68
CA LYS A 26 4.96 -10.78 -20.49
C LYS A 26 4.49 -10.76 -19.03
N LEU A 27 5.40 -10.84 -18.07
CA LEU A 27 5.08 -10.77 -16.64
C LEU A 27 4.47 -9.41 -16.30
N LEU A 28 5.05 -8.33 -16.82
CA LEU A 28 4.52 -6.99 -16.62
C LEU A 28 3.10 -6.84 -17.19
N LYS A 29 2.79 -7.48 -18.32
CA LYS A 29 1.44 -7.52 -18.86
C LYS A 29 0.46 -8.25 -17.93
N LEU A 30 0.86 -9.39 -17.33
CA LEU A 30 0.02 -10.10 -16.36
C LEU A 30 -0.27 -9.25 -15.12
N VAL A 31 0.73 -8.49 -14.66
CA VAL A 31 0.56 -7.51 -13.56
C VAL A 31 -0.50 -6.46 -13.92
N TYR A 32 -0.45 -5.90 -15.13
CA TYR A 32 -1.47 -4.96 -15.60
C TYR A 32 -2.87 -5.58 -15.60
N GLU A 33 -3.00 -6.77 -16.18
CA GLU A 33 -4.28 -7.49 -16.26
C GLU A 33 -4.85 -7.78 -14.86
N LEU A 34 -3.99 -8.13 -13.89
CA LEU A 34 -4.38 -8.31 -12.50
C LEU A 34 -4.86 -7.00 -11.86
N ILE A 35 -4.15 -5.88 -12.04
CA ILE A 35 -4.56 -4.57 -11.50
C ILE A 35 -5.94 -4.18 -12.05
N VAL A 36 -6.17 -4.37 -13.35
CA VAL A 36 -7.46 -4.09 -13.99
C VAL A 36 -8.57 -4.96 -13.41
N SER A 37 -8.30 -6.25 -13.20
CA SER A 37 -9.28 -7.17 -12.62
C SER A 37 -9.60 -6.81 -11.16
N ILE A 38 -8.59 -6.47 -10.36
CA ILE A 38 -8.77 -5.96 -8.99
C ILE A 38 -9.65 -4.71 -8.98
N GLU A 39 -9.34 -3.72 -9.82
CA GLU A 39 -10.10 -2.47 -9.88
C GLU A 39 -11.57 -2.70 -10.23
N ALA A 40 -11.85 -3.60 -11.19
CA ALA A 40 -13.20 -3.91 -11.63
C ALA A 40 -14.08 -4.48 -10.49
N ASN A 41 -13.46 -5.06 -9.47
CA ASN A 41 -14.14 -5.64 -8.31
C ASN A 41 -14.33 -4.67 -7.15
N ILE A 42 -13.75 -3.47 -7.23
CA ILE A 42 -13.95 -2.46 -6.19
C ILE A 42 -15.25 -1.69 -6.49
N PRO A 43 -16.20 -1.63 -5.54
CA PRO A 43 -17.43 -0.87 -5.73
C PRO A 43 -17.16 0.60 -6.12
N MET A 44 -17.89 1.13 -7.11
CA MET A 44 -17.79 2.53 -7.52
C MET A 44 -18.45 3.50 -6.53
N SER A 45 -19.45 3.04 -5.78
CA SER A 45 -20.13 3.78 -4.72
C SER A 45 -19.84 3.16 -3.35
N GLY A 46 -20.30 3.79 -2.27
CA GLY A 46 -20.23 3.22 -0.92
C GLY A 46 -18.98 3.55 -0.10
N GLY A 47 -17.93 4.12 -0.70
CA GLY A 47 -16.77 4.61 0.05
C GLY A 47 -17.13 5.79 0.96
N ASN A 48 -17.06 5.58 2.28
CA ASN A 48 -17.26 6.59 3.33
C ASN A 48 -16.46 6.19 4.59
N PHE A 49 -16.33 7.09 5.56
CA PHE A 49 -15.68 6.79 6.85
C PHE A 49 -16.71 6.58 7.98
N ASP A 50 -17.98 6.35 7.65
CA ASP A 50 -19.05 6.17 8.64
C ASP A 50 -19.25 4.67 8.96
N THR A 51 -18.78 3.81 8.07
CA THR A 51 -18.91 2.35 8.14
C THR A 51 -17.57 1.66 7.91
N TYR A 52 -17.41 0.47 8.48
CA TYR A 52 -16.23 -0.37 8.24
C TYR A 52 -16.07 -0.69 6.75
N GLU A 53 -17.16 -1.11 6.10
CA GLU A 53 -17.18 -1.50 4.70
C GLU A 53 -16.84 -0.30 3.80
N GLY A 54 -17.40 0.88 4.09
CA GLY A 54 -17.06 2.12 3.40
C GLY A 54 -15.59 2.46 3.52
N CYS A 55 -14.99 2.30 4.71
CA CYS A 55 -13.58 2.55 4.93
C CYS A 55 -12.70 1.58 4.13
N CYS A 56 -13.08 0.30 4.09
CA CYS A 56 -12.37 -0.72 3.33
C CYS A 56 -12.40 -0.43 1.81
N ILE A 57 -13.54 0.03 1.29
CA ILE A 57 -13.67 0.46 -0.12
C ILE A 57 -12.71 1.63 -0.42
N ILE A 58 -12.61 2.63 0.46
CA ILE A 58 -11.69 3.76 0.27
C ILE A 58 -10.23 3.27 0.22
N TRP A 59 -9.84 2.37 1.12
CA TRP A 59 -8.50 1.80 1.14
C TRP A 59 -8.19 0.98 -0.10
N ALA A 60 -9.13 0.13 -0.54
CA ALA A 60 -8.95 -0.68 -1.74
C ALA A 60 -8.71 0.21 -2.97
N ARG A 61 -9.46 1.31 -3.11
CA ARG A 61 -9.24 2.29 -4.19
C ARG A 61 -7.86 2.94 -4.11
N ASN A 62 -7.40 3.27 -2.90
CA ASN A 62 -6.08 3.87 -2.70
C ASN A 62 -4.95 2.87 -3.05
N ILE A 63 -5.08 1.61 -2.66
CA ILE A 63 -4.14 0.54 -3.05
C ILE A 63 -4.09 0.37 -4.57
N VAL A 64 -5.22 0.39 -5.28
CA VAL A 64 -5.23 0.35 -6.75
C VAL A 64 -4.54 1.58 -7.35
N THR A 65 -4.66 2.74 -6.72
CA THR A 65 -3.96 3.96 -7.16
C THR A 65 -2.45 3.77 -7.03
N TYR A 66 -1.97 3.33 -5.86
CA TYR A 66 -0.56 2.99 -5.67
C TYR A 66 -0.10 1.90 -6.64
N ALA A 67 -0.93 0.89 -6.91
CA ALA A 67 -0.60 -0.18 -7.84
C ALA A 67 -0.40 0.33 -9.27
N LYS A 68 -1.26 1.24 -9.74
CA LYS A 68 -1.13 1.87 -11.05
C LYS A 68 0.12 2.75 -11.15
N GLU A 69 0.42 3.52 -10.10
CA GLU A 69 1.64 4.32 -10.05
C GLU A 69 2.90 3.44 -10.00
N ALA A 70 2.88 2.37 -9.20
CA ALA A 70 3.94 1.37 -9.13
C ALA A 70 4.18 0.73 -10.51
N TYR A 71 3.10 0.31 -11.17
CA TYR A 71 3.15 -0.27 -12.52
C TYR A 71 3.77 0.69 -13.54
N ASN A 72 3.32 1.95 -13.57
CA ASN A 72 3.88 2.96 -14.49
C ASN A 72 5.38 3.14 -14.27
N ASN A 73 5.83 3.16 -13.00
CA ASN A 73 7.26 3.26 -12.67
C ASN A 73 8.04 2.01 -13.12
N ALA A 74 7.46 0.82 -12.96
CA ALA A 74 8.06 -0.42 -13.46
C ALA A 74 8.19 -0.40 -15.00
N GLN A 75 7.19 0.09 -15.73
CA GLN A 75 7.21 0.17 -17.20
C GLN A 75 8.34 1.03 -17.75
N ILE A 76 8.72 2.09 -17.03
CA ILE A 76 9.80 3.00 -17.45
C ILE A 76 11.15 2.66 -16.81
N GLY A 77 11.29 1.48 -16.18
CA GLY A 77 12.52 1.07 -15.52
C GLY A 77 12.86 1.86 -14.26
N SER A 78 11.92 2.64 -13.69
CA SER A 78 12.11 3.39 -12.44
C SER A 78 11.90 2.49 -11.22
N PHE A 79 12.79 1.52 -11.05
CA PHE A 79 12.63 0.47 -10.05
C PHE A 79 12.77 0.96 -8.59
N ILE A 80 13.45 2.09 -8.37
CA ILE A 80 13.50 2.75 -7.04
C ILE A 80 12.10 3.23 -6.65
N SER A 81 11.47 3.99 -7.55
CA SER A 81 10.11 4.50 -7.35
C SER A 81 9.10 3.35 -7.26
N PHE A 82 9.30 2.30 -8.07
CA PHE A 82 8.50 1.08 -7.97
C PHE A 82 8.58 0.47 -6.56
N ALA A 83 9.79 0.26 -6.02
CA ALA A 83 9.98 -0.26 -4.66
C ALA A 83 9.40 0.67 -3.58
N MET A 84 9.46 2.00 -3.75
CA MET A 84 8.83 2.95 -2.83
C MET A 84 7.31 2.79 -2.78
N MET A 85 6.66 2.64 -3.94
CA MET A 85 5.21 2.43 -3.99
C MET A 85 4.81 1.06 -3.41
N GLN A 86 5.63 0.03 -3.61
CA GLN A 86 5.42 -1.27 -2.98
C GLN A 86 5.44 -1.17 -1.45
N ARG A 87 6.34 -0.38 -0.86
CA ARG A 87 6.36 -0.16 0.61
C ARG A 87 5.05 0.41 1.11
N CYS A 88 4.46 1.37 0.40
CA CYS A 88 3.16 1.92 0.74
C CYS A 88 2.08 0.83 0.75
N ILE A 89 2.08 -0.06 -0.25
CA ILE A 89 1.12 -1.17 -0.33
C ILE A 89 1.31 -2.16 0.83
N VAL A 90 2.56 -2.56 1.13
CA VAL A 90 2.87 -3.45 2.27
C VAL A 90 2.40 -2.83 3.59
N GLU A 91 2.65 -1.54 3.79
CA GLU A 91 2.25 -0.83 5.00
C GLU A 91 0.73 -0.73 5.15
N ASN A 92 0.02 -0.45 4.05
CA ASN A 92 -1.44 -0.46 4.01
C ASN A 92 -2.01 -1.87 4.25
N TYR A 93 -1.43 -2.93 3.68
CA TYR A 93 -1.82 -4.31 3.95
C TYR A 93 -1.78 -4.64 5.44
N VAL A 94 -0.65 -4.34 6.11
CA VAL A 94 -0.48 -4.60 7.54
C VAL A 94 -1.53 -3.84 8.35
N CYS A 95 -1.78 -2.57 8.02
CA CYS A 95 -2.82 -1.80 8.70
C CYS A 95 -4.23 -2.37 8.43
N ALA A 96 -4.46 -2.97 7.26
CA ALA A 96 -5.76 -3.52 6.85
C ALA A 96 -6.06 -4.77 7.65
N CYS A 97 -5.05 -5.63 7.86
CA CYS A 97 -5.17 -6.78 8.74
C CYS A 97 -5.58 -6.39 10.16
N PHE A 98 -5.05 -5.29 10.71
CA PHE A 98 -5.51 -4.80 12.01
C PHE A 98 -6.96 -4.36 11.97
N ILE A 99 -7.33 -3.54 10.99
CA ILE A 99 -8.70 -3.05 10.84
C ILE A 99 -9.69 -4.21 10.71
N LYS A 100 -9.38 -5.24 9.91
CA LYS A 100 -10.22 -6.42 9.73
C LYS A 100 -10.32 -7.26 10.99
N ARG A 101 -9.18 -7.60 11.60
CA ARG A 101 -9.13 -8.46 12.81
C ARG A 101 -9.87 -7.84 14.00
N TYR A 102 -9.90 -6.51 14.08
CA TYR A 102 -10.52 -5.77 15.19
C TYR A 102 -11.70 -4.91 14.71
N LYS A 103 -12.49 -5.46 13.79
CA LYS A 103 -13.70 -4.83 13.26
C LYS A 103 -14.72 -4.53 14.37
N GLU A 104 -14.93 -5.48 15.28
CA GLU A 104 -15.92 -5.39 16.36
C GLU A 104 -15.55 -4.32 17.39
N GLU A 105 -14.25 -4.17 17.67
CA GLU A 105 -13.69 -3.11 18.51
C GLU A 105 -13.63 -1.75 17.79
N LYS A 106 -14.12 -1.68 16.55
CA LYS A 106 -14.17 -0.48 15.71
C LYS A 106 -12.79 0.17 15.55
N LEU A 107 -11.73 -0.63 15.44
CA LEU A 107 -10.37 -0.11 15.34
C LEU A 107 -10.17 0.84 14.15
N TRP A 108 -10.93 0.64 13.07
CA TRP A 108 -10.99 1.54 11.92
C TRP A 108 -11.40 2.98 12.29
N LYS A 109 -12.28 3.18 13.29
CA LYS A 109 -12.61 4.52 13.80
C LYS A 109 -11.42 5.15 14.50
N LYS A 110 -10.68 4.38 15.32
CA LYS A 110 -9.46 4.85 15.99
C LYS A 110 -8.38 5.25 14.98
N TRP A 111 -8.20 4.45 13.92
CA TRP A 111 -7.32 4.79 12.80
C TRP A 111 -7.74 6.09 12.10
N PHE A 112 -9.02 6.22 11.77
CA PHE A 112 -9.54 7.41 11.08
C PHE A 112 -9.34 8.67 11.95
N LEU A 113 -9.70 8.60 13.22
CA LEU A 113 -9.49 9.69 14.19
C LEU A 113 -8.02 10.07 14.35
N SER A 114 -7.11 9.09 14.42
CA SER A 114 -5.66 9.33 14.50
C SER A 114 -5.13 10.02 13.24
N SER A 115 -5.64 9.64 12.07
CA SER A 115 -5.29 10.25 10.78
C SER A 115 -5.77 11.70 10.68
N MET A 116 -7.00 11.96 11.11
CA MET A 116 -7.59 13.31 11.14
C MET A 116 -6.87 14.22 12.14
N THR A 117 -6.55 13.70 13.34
CA THR A 117 -5.78 14.41 14.36
C THR A 117 -4.39 14.79 13.85
N SER A 118 -3.68 13.84 13.22
CA SER A 118 -2.35 14.06 12.65
C SER A 118 -2.38 15.13 11.55
N THR A 119 -3.41 15.09 10.69
CA THR A 119 -3.62 16.07 9.62
C THR A 119 -3.93 17.46 10.20
N SER A 120 -4.82 17.55 11.19
CA SER A 120 -5.15 18.79 11.90
C SER A 120 -3.90 19.44 12.50
N ASN A 121 -3.08 18.65 13.19
CA ASN A 121 -1.83 19.11 13.80
C ASN A 121 -0.83 19.63 12.76
N LEU A 122 -0.69 18.94 11.63
CA LEU A 122 0.15 19.38 10.52
C LEU A 122 -0.36 20.71 9.94
N MET A 123 -1.65 20.83 9.68
CA MET A 123 -2.27 22.04 9.13
C MET A 123 -2.11 23.23 10.07
N LYS A 124 -2.32 23.05 11.39
CA LYS A 124 -2.08 24.08 12.41
C LYS A 124 -0.63 24.56 12.38
N LYS A 125 0.33 23.63 12.28
CA LYS A 125 1.77 23.95 12.20
C LYS A 125 2.14 24.71 10.92
N LEU A 126 1.57 24.33 9.78
CA LEU A 126 1.89 24.94 8.49
C LEU A 126 1.23 26.32 8.29
N THR A 127 0.00 26.50 8.77
CA THR A 127 -0.80 27.69 8.46
C THR A 127 -0.84 28.71 9.58
N GLY A 128 -0.59 28.30 10.83
CA GLY A 128 -0.72 29.15 12.02
C GLY A 128 -2.14 29.66 12.30
N ARG A 129 -3.15 29.15 11.58
CA ARG A 129 -4.54 29.64 11.59
C ARG A 129 -5.48 28.53 12.02
N VAL A 130 -6.01 28.64 13.25
CA VAL A 130 -6.92 27.64 13.85
C VAL A 130 -8.37 27.87 13.39
N ASP A 131 -8.72 29.11 13.09
CA ASP A 131 -10.06 29.60 12.70
C ASP A 131 -10.60 28.94 11.42
N LYS A 132 -9.73 28.62 10.45
CA LYS A 132 -10.15 27.97 9.19
C LYS A 132 -10.50 26.49 9.33
N TYR A 133 -10.28 25.90 10.50
CA TYR A 133 -10.47 24.47 10.75
C TYR A 133 -11.38 24.21 11.94
N GLU A 134 -12.15 25.20 12.41
CA GLU A 134 -13.07 25.03 13.54
C GLU A 134 -14.06 23.89 13.28
N GLN A 135 -14.69 23.85 12.10
CA GLN A 135 -15.58 22.75 11.74
C GLN A 135 -14.85 21.40 11.72
N PHE A 136 -13.65 21.34 11.15
CA PHE A 136 -12.84 20.12 11.12
C PHE A 136 -12.44 19.65 12.52
N GLN A 137 -12.21 20.58 13.46
CA GLN A 137 -11.93 20.26 14.86
C GLN A 137 -13.19 19.78 15.59
N ILE A 138 -14.35 20.38 15.34
CA ILE A 138 -15.64 19.91 15.85
C ILE A 138 -15.89 18.47 15.39
N ASP A 139 -15.69 18.18 14.10
CA ASP A 139 -15.87 16.83 13.54
C ASP A 139 -14.91 15.81 14.21
N ILE A 140 -13.66 16.21 14.49
CA ILE A 140 -12.70 15.38 15.23
C ILE A 140 -13.16 15.14 16.67
N ASP A 141 -13.64 16.17 17.36
CA ASP A 141 -14.06 16.10 18.75
C ASP A 141 -15.33 15.23 18.90
N GLU A 142 -16.30 15.39 17.99
CA GLU A 142 -17.48 14.53 17.90
C GLU A 142 -17.08 13.05 17.70
N LEU A 143 -16.20 12.77 16.73
CA LEU A 143 -15.71 11.42 16.48
C LEU A 143 -14.92 10.86 17.66
N TYR A 144 -14.14 11.69 18.38
CA TYR A 144 -13.41 11.29 19.58
C TYR A 144 -14.38 10.81 20.67
N HIS A 145 -15.46 11.56 20.90
CA HIS A 145 -16.49 11.21 21.88
C HIS A 145 -17.24 9.91 21.50
N GLU A 146 -17.43 9.64 20.22
CA GLU A 146 -18.08 8.40 19.74
C GLU A 146 -17.19 7.16 19.76
N SER A 147 -15.86 7.32 19.77
CA SER A 147 -14.91 6.23 19.48
C SER A 147 -14.34 5.50 20.71
N ASP A 148 -14.86 5.80 21.92
CA ASP A 148 -14.44 5.21 23.20
C ASP A 148 -12.91 5.05 23.32
N ILE A 149 -12.20 6.14 23.08
CA ILE A 149 -10.73 6.17 23.02
C ILE A 149 -10.16 6.12 24.44
N SER A 150 -9.36 5.09 24.74
CA SER A 150 -8.66 5.01 26.02
C SER A 150 -7.53 6.04 26.11
N ALA A 151 -7.16 6.41 27.33
CA ALA A 151 -6.03 7.29 27.60
C ALA A 151 -4.67 6.71 27.16
N GLU A 152 -4.58 5.41 26.86
CA GLU A 152 -3.36 4.74 26.40
C GLU A 152 -3.16 4.85 24.88
N CYS A 153 -4.20 5.22 24.13
CA CYS A 153 -4.16 5.41 22.68
C CYS A 153 -3.42 6.71 22.32
N ASP A 154 -2.26 6.61 21.66
CA ASP A 154 -1.49 7.78 21.21
C ASP A 154 -1.91 8.19 19.80
N LEU A 155 -2.96 9.03 19.71
CA LEU A 155 -3.49 9.52 18.43
C LEU A 155 -2.49 10.36 17.61
N ASN A 156 -1.37 10.80 18.21
CA ASN A 156 -0.37 11.64 17.54
C ASN A 156 0.77 10.85 16.91
N SER A 157 0.83 9.53 17.13
CA SER A 157 1.84 8.67 16.53
C SER A 157 1.25 7.86 15.38
N ALA A 158 2.06 7.57 14.35
CA ALA A 158 1.60 6.93 13.10
C ALA A 158 0.80 5.63 13.31
N TYR A 159 1.14 4.86 14.35
CA TYR A 159 0.48 3.59 14.67
C TYR A 159 -0.10 3.54 16.09
N GLY A 160 -0.21 4.68 16.78
CA GLY A 160 -0.67 4.69 18.18
C GLY A 160 -2.14 4.35 18.35
N TRP A 161 -2.92 4.36 17.27
CA TRP A 161 -4.25 3.77 17.23
C TRP A 161 -4.26 2.25 17.48
N THR A 162 -3.10 1.58 17.44
CA THR A 162 -2.92 0.15 17.77
C THR A 162 -2.34 -0.10 19.16
N SER A 163 -2.09 0.94 19.97
CA SER A 163 -1.33 0.84 21.23
C SER A 163 -1.90 -0.16 22.22
N GLU A 164 -3.22 -0.24 22.34
CA GLU A 164 -3.93 -1.16 23.24
C GLU A 164 -3.73 -2.64 22.84
N ILE A 165 -3.69 -2.90 21.53
CA ILE A 165 -3.52 -4.25 20.97
C ILE A 165 -2.07 -4.71 21.09
N ILE A 166 -1.14 -3.84 20.68
CA ILE A 166 0.30 -4.10 20.74
C ILE A 166 0.82 -4.05 22.19
N LYS A 167 0.05 -3.45 23.11
CA LYS A 167 0.43 -3.20 24.51
C LYS A 167 1.73 -2.39 24.61
N LYS A 168 1.84 -1.36 23.77
CA LYS A 168 3.00 -0.46 23.69
C LYS A 168 2.50 0.95 23.43
N LYS A 169 2.97 1.91 24.22
CA LYS A 169 2.56 3.33 24.11
C LYS A 169 2.82 3.93 22.72
N LYS A 170 3.93 3.53 22.09
CA LYS A 170 4.34 3.99 20.75
C LYS A 170 4.70 2.79 19.88
N PRO A 171 3.71 2.13 19.28
CA PRO A 171 3.94 1.05 18.33
C PRO A 171 4.69 1.57 17.11
N THR A 172 5.58 0.73 16.58
CA THR A 172 6.32 0.94 15.34
C THR A 172 5.79 -0.03 14.28
N PHE A 173 6.11 0.23 13.01
CA PHE A 173 5.73 -0.68 11.94
C PHE A 173 6.27 -2.10 12.14
N PHE A 174 7.45 -2.24 12.75
CA PHE A 174 8.00 -3.54 13.14
C PHE A 174 7.10 -4.27 14.13
N ASP A 175 6.58 -3.57 15.14
CA ASP A 175 5.70 -4.19 16.15
C ASP A 175 4.39 -4.67 15.49
N LEU A 176 3.84 -3.90 14.55
CA LEU A 176 2.64 -4.29 13.79
C LEU A 176 2.90 -5.52 12.91
N CYS A 177 4.03 -5.57 12.21
CA CYS A 177 4.41 -6.73 11.41
C CYS A 177 4.62 -7.96 12.29
N GLU A 178 5.38 -7.83 13.39
CA GLU A 178 5.63 -8.96 14.31
C GLU A 178 4.34 -9.53 14.90
N TYR A 179 3.31 -8.69 15.10
CA TYR A 179 1.99 -9.12 15.53
C TYR A 179 1.22 -9.92 14.47
N ILE A 180 1.35 -9.55 13.20
CA ILE A 180 0.63 -10.20 12.09
C ILE A 180 1.38 -11.42 11.59
N ASP A 181 2.60 -11.18 11.10
CA ASP A 181 3.57 -12.16 10.64
C ASP A 181 4.91 -11.42 10.45
N LYS A 182 5.92 -11.84 11.22
CA LYS A 182 7.26 -11.26 11.20
C LYS A 182 7.93 -11.30 9.82
N SER A 183 7.55 -12.25 8.95
CA SER A 183 8.08 -12.35 7.59
C SER A 183 7.80 -11.07 6.78
N ILE A 184 6.67 -10.41 7.02
CA ILE A 184 6.26 -9.18 6.31
C ILE A 184 7.25 -8.05 6.51
N TYR A 185 7.84 -7.95 7.71
CA TYR A 185 8.85 -6.92 7.96
C TYR A 185 10.13 -7.15 7.17
N ASN A 186 10.48 -8.41 6.89
CA ASN A 186 11.66 -8.72 6.08
C ASN A 186 11.44 -8.24 4.63
N ASP A 187 10.26 -8.50 4.06
CA ASP A 187 9.90 -8.04 2.73
C ASP A 187 9.85 -6.50 2.66
N TYR A 188 9.25 -5.86 3.67
CA TYR A 188 9.26 -4.39 3.80
C TYR A 188 10.69 -3.82 3.90
N ARG A 189 11.55 -4.42 4.73
CA ARG A 189 12.94 -3.98 4.91
C ARG A 189 13.72 -4.15 3.61
N TRP A 190 13.51 -5.24 2.89
CA TRP A 190 14.13 -5.47 1.60
C TRP A 190 13.77 -4.36 0.60
N LEU A 191 12.50 -3.96 0.52
CA LEU A 191 12.06 -2.81 -0.28
C LEU A 191 12.64 -1.47 0.22
N CYS A 192 12.86 -1.32 1.53
CA CYS A 192 13.55 -0.16 2.11
C CYS A 192 15.01 -0.07 1.65
N ASP A 193 15.71 -1.21 1.57
CA ASP A 193 17.10 -1.26 1.12
C ASP A 193 17.22 -0.90 -0.37
N PHE A 194 16.22 -1.25 -1.19
CA PHE A 194 16.11 -0.81 -2.58
C PHE A 194 15.74 0.67 -2.71
N SER A 195 14.85 1.20 -1.90
CA SER A 195 14.42 2.60 -2.04
C SER A 195 15.44 3.58 -1.45
N HIS A 196 15.94 3.34 -0.24
CA HIS A 196 16.85 4.26 0.45
C HIS A 196 18.30 4.11 -0.01
N GLY A 197 18.70 2.91 -0.49
CA GLY A 197 20.05 2.66 -0.98
C GLY A 197 21.15 2.95 0.02
N VAL A 198 20.90 2.63 1.28
CA VAL A 198 21.83 2.90 2.38
C VAL A 198 23.03 1.96 2.38
N ASN A 199 22.90 0.75 1.81
CA ASN A 199 24.01 -0.20 1.72
C ASN A 199 24.83 0.02 0.43
N ALA A 200 26.15 -0.23 0.50
CA ALA A 200 27.06 0.00 -0.62
C ALA A 200 26.81 -0.96 -1.80
N ILE A 201 26.43 -2.21 -1.52
CA ILE A 201 26.16 -3.23 -2.55
C ILE A 201 25.01 -2.80 -3.44
N ASN A 202 23.88 -2.35 -2.88
CA ASN A 202 22.73 -1.84 -3.63
C ASN A 202 23.01 -0.48 -4.27
N LYS A 203 24.14 0.19 -4.03
CA LYS A 203 24.53 1.37 -4.82
C LYS A 203 25.27 0.98 -6.09
N VAL A 204 25.95 -0.17 -6.07
CA VAL A 204 26.82 -0.63 -7.16
C VAL A 204 26.14 -1.66 -8.04
N TYR A 205 25.38 -2.58 -7.45
CA TYR A 205 24.82 -3.76 -8.10
C TYR A 205 23.29 -3.79 -8.12
N ARG A 206 22.64 -2.64 -7.89
CA ARG A 206 21.17 -2.59 -7.91
C ARG A 206 20.66 -2.97 -9.28
N PHE A 207 19.68 -3.87 -9.32
CA PHE A 207 18.98 -4.25 -10.56
C PHE A 207 19.89 -4.80 -11.66
N THR A 208 21.12 -5.20 -11.32
CA THR A 208 22.03 -5.86 -12.27
C THR A 208 21.58 -7.29 -12.59
N PHE A 209 20.72 -7.88 -11.76
CA PHE A 209 20.29 -9.26 -11.87
C PHE A 209 18.79 -9.33 -12.15
N VAL A 210 18.40 -10.10 -13.16
CA VAL A 210 16.99 -10.41 -13.50
C VAL A 210 16.22 -10.85 -12.24
N HIS A 211 16.82 -11.71 -11.42
CA HIS A 211 16.26 -12.16 -10.14
C HIS A 211 15.80 -11.01 -9.22
N SER A 212 16.51 -9.88 -9.19
CA SER A 212 16.09 -8.73 -8.37
C SER A 212 14.81 -8.08 -8.89
N TYR A 213 14.67 -7.98 -10.22
CA TYR A 213 13.46 -7.45 -10.84
C TYR A 213 12.27 -8.40 -10.65
N ILE A 214 12.49 -9.69 -10.83
CA ILE A 214 11.46 -10.72 -10.64
C ILE A 214 10.98 -10.77 -9.18
N ASN A 215 11.91 -10.67 -8.22
CA ASN A 215 11.54 -10.55 -6.81
C ASN A 215 10.74 -9.28 -6.50
N LEU A 216 11.02 -8.16 -7.17
CA LEU A 216 10.22 -6.94 -7.03
C LEU A 216 8.80 -7.12 -7.59
N LEU A 217 8.65 -7.75 -8.75
CA LEU A 217 7.33 -8.03 -9.34
C LEU A 217 6.53 -9.00 -8.46
N THR A 218 7.18 -10.05 -7.96
CA THR A 218 6.56 -11.07 -7.12
C THR A 218 6.07 -10.48 -5.80
N ASN A 219 6.91 -9.70 -5.12
CA ASN A 219 6.51 -8.99 -3.90
C ASN A 219 5.36 -8.01 -4.17
N PHE A 220 5.44 -7.25 -5.25
CA PHE A 220 4.37 -6.34 -5.63
C PHE A 220 3.02 -7.05 -5.78
N VAL A 221 2.99 -8.13 -6.55
CA VAL A 221 1.75 -8.89 -6.79
C VAL A 221 1.26 -9.57 -5.51
N LEU A 222 2.15 -10.17 -4.73
CA LEU A 222 1.81 -10.81 -3.47
C LEU A 222 1.07 -9.83 -2.54
N TYR A 223 1.64 -8.65 -2.31
CA TYR A 223 1.05 -7.69 -1.39
C TYR A 223 -0.14 -6.95 -1.97
N LEU A 224 -0.21 -6.75 -3.28
CA LEU A 224 -1.40 -6.22 -3.94
C LEU A 224 -2.59 -7.17 -3.75
N GLN A 225 -2.39 -8.47 -4.01
CA GLN A 225 -3.43 -9.49 -3.84
C GLN A 225 -3.84 -9.61 -2.37
N ARG A 226 -2.88 -9.75 -1.46
CA ARG A 226 -3.15 -9.82 -0.01
C ARG A 226 -3.91 -8.61 0.50
N SER A 227 -3.53 -7.40 0.07
CA SER A 227 -4.27 -6.18 0.47
C SER A 227 -5.70 -6.20 -0.01
N PHE A 228 -5.92 -6.62 -1.26
CA PHE A 228 -7.23 -6.67 -1.87
C PHE A 228 -8.14 -7.71 -1.19
N GLU A 229 -7.64 -8.93 -0.97
CA GLU A 229 -8.35 -10.01 -0.27
C GLU A 229 -8.58 -9.71 1.23
N GLU A 230 -7.71 -8.93 1.86
CA GLU A 230 -7.93 -8.47 3.22
C GLU A 230 -9.07 -7.45 3.29
N LEU A 231 -9.13 -6.51 2.34
CA LEU A 231 -10.07 -5.38 2.40
C LEU A 231 -11.47 -5.70 1.87
N LEU A 232 -11.59 -6.54 0.86
CA LEU A 232 -12.89 -6.90 0.29
C LEU A 232 -13.23 -8.34 0.62
N ASP A 233 -14.31 -8.50 1.37
CA ASP A 233 -14.93 -9.80 1.60
C ASP A 233 -15.69 -10.26 0.35
N ASP A 234 -15.85 -11.58 0.20
CA ASP A 234 -16.68 -12.21 -0.83
C ASP A 234 -16.38 -11.78 -2.29
N ILE A 235 -15.11 -11.90 -2.71
CA ILE A 235 -14.71 -11.68 -4.11
C ILE A 235 -15.28 -12.82 -4.99
N GLU A 236 -16.47 -12.59 -5.57
CA GLU A 236 -17.17 -13.58 -6.39
C GLU A 236 -16.68 -13.66 -7.85
N ASP A 237 -15.98 -12.61 -8.33
CA ASP A 237 -15.56 -12.54 -9.72
C ASP A 237 -14.45 -13.55 -10.04
N GLN A 238 -14.83 -14.55 -10.84
CA GLN A 238 -13.92 -15.58 -11.34
C GLN A 238 -12.78 -15.02 -12.20
N SER A 239 -12.94 -13.81 -12.76
CA SER A 239 -11.90 -13.15 -13.55
C SER A 239 -10.67 -12.83 -12.68
N TYR A 240 -10.87 -12.39 -11.43
CA TYR A 240 -9.81 -12.10 -10.49
C TYR A 240 -9.03 -13.36 -10.13
N TRP A 241 -9.74 -14.40 -9.71
CA TRP A 241 -9.13 -15.67 -9.32
C TRP A 241 -8.34 -16.30 -10.46
N LYS A 242 -8.89 -16.24 -11.69
CA LYS A 242 -8.19 -16.69 -12.88
C LYS A 242 -6.92 -15.89 -13.15
N GLN A 243 -6.96 -14.56 -13.05
CA GLN A 243 -5.77 -13.73 -13.30
C GLN A 243 -4.70 -13.91 -12.23
N LYS A 244 -5.11 -14.06 -10.96
CA LYS A 244 -4.22 -14.45 -9.87
C LYS A 244 -3.51 -15.77 -10.20
N GLN A 245 -4.26 -16.79 -10.62
CA GLN A 245 -3.70 -18.09 -10.95
C GLN A 245 -2.73 -18.01 -12.13
N ILE A 246 -3.10 -17.34 -13.23
CA ILE A 246 -2.24 -17.18 -14.41
C ILE A 246 -0.89 -16.54 -14.03
N PHE A 247 -0.89 -15.52 -13.18
CA PHE A 247 0.34 -14.90 -12.72
C PHE A 247 1.22 -15.89 -11.95
N TRP A 248 0.65 -16.62 -10.99
CA TRP A 248 1.44 -17.55 -10.16
C TRP A 248 1.93 -18.78 -10.94
N ASP A 249 1.15 -19.27 -11.91
CA ASP A 249 1.60 -20.34 -12.80
C ASP A 249 2.80 -19.86 -13.64
N ALA A 250 2.76 -18.65 -14.18
CA ALA A 250 3.88 -18.07 -14.93
C ALA A 250 5.13 -17.85 -14.06
N MET A 251 4.95 -17.52 -12.78
CA MET A 251 6.06 -17.39 -11.83
C MET A 251 6.71 -18.74 -11.51
N ILE A 252 5.93 -19.81 -11.38
CA ILE A 252 6.44 -21.17 -11.17
C ILE A 252 7.22 -21.63 -12.41
N GLU A 253 6.68 -21.39 -13.61
CA GLU A 253 7.38 -21.69 -14.87
C GLU A 253 8.73 -20.95 -14.95
N TRP A 254 8.75 -19.66 -14.61
CA TRP A 254 9.97 -18.87 -14.56
C TRP A 254 10.99 -19.45 -13.54
N GLU A 255 10.56 -19.83 -12.34
CA GLU A 255 11.46 -20.44 -11.36
C GLU A 255 12.03 -21.79 -11.82
N ILE A 256 11.30 -22.56 -12.62
CA ILE A 256 11.76 -23.85 -13.19
C ILE A 256 12.73 -23.61 -14.35
N GLU A 257 12.50 -22.61 -15.20
CA GLU A 257 13.36 -22.33 -16.35
C GLU A 257 14.74 -21.77 -15.96
N PHE A 258 14.83 -21.13 -14.79
CA PHE A 258 16.01 -20.38 -14.36
C PHE A 258 16.73 -20.96 -13.11
N ASN A 259 16.29 -22.12 -12.59
CA ASN A 259 16.99 -22.93 -11.57
C ASN A 259 17.41 -24.31 -12.11
#